data_AF-A0A2E2CQE6-F1
#
_entry.id   AF-A0A2E2CQE6-F1
#
_cell.length_a   1.000
_cell.length_b   1.000
_cell.length_c   1.000
_cell.angle_alpha   90.00
_cell.angle_beta   90.00
_cell.angle_gamma   90.00
#
_symmetry.space_group_name_H-M   'P 1'
#
loop_
_entity.id
_entity.type
_entity.pdbx_description
1 polymer ?
#
loop_
_entity_poly.entity_id
_entity_poly.type
_entity_poly.pdbx_seq_one_letter_code
_entity_poly.pdbx_strand_id
1 'polypeptide(L)'
;MSAESHYLDAIEAEDNEEFEQALEHARLAVKADPEHSNAWWMIVGLLAPDGKYPDIEQASQALVACNKVVDLDPTRVDAWVKGGRLMVDHLGLYEDALHWWQRCREAAPLESVPIVEQTTILSDLGMYTEARDRLSALFEENLDIANSQLARISSQHKTLEMSAQQDQAAHFKPWKKNHGGWTAIKMRSHKAPVSENMLFMMTTIPFLMLEVFAARSLFGDGWRGFCLTSLLILVTVIIGMSFTRKLYYRVNKPGFNLLRAIQFEASSAKVVIPEDIRGSKLYMFLFSRHPPAFQQRLEKIIAADKKLPKNWKMKLPDFDSHLDEIGYIEDEEEDSELSSYEEE
;
A
#
# COMPACT_ATOMS: atom_id res chain seq x y z
N MET A 1 -5.65 42.97 -5.19
CA MET A 1 -6.88 42.18 -5.05
C MET A 1 -6.77 41.38 -3.75
N SER A 2 -7.88 41.14 -3.06
CA SER A 2 -7.88 40.33 -1.82
C SER A 2 -7.59 38.87 -2.17
N ALA A 3 -7.04 38.09 -1.24
CA ALA A 3 -6.83 36.64 -1.42
C ALA A 3 -8.14 35.93 -1.79
N GLU A 4 -9.24 36.30 -1.13
CA GLU A 4 -10.60 35.82 -1.42
C GLU A 4 -11.05 36.11 -2.85
N SER A 5 -10.68 37.27 -3.41
CA SER A 5 -11.01 37.60 -4.81
C SER A 5 -10.31 36.63 -5.76
N HIS A 6 -9.02 36.41 -5.55
CA HIS A 6 -8.26 35.47 -6.36
C HIS A 6 -8.74 34.03 -6.19
N TYR A 7 -9.20 33.65 -4.99
CA TYR A 7 -9.78 32.34 -4.74
C TYR A 7 -11.12 32.16 -5.49
N LEU A 8 -11.99 33.17 -5.48
CA LEU A 8 -13.23 33.14 -6.26
C LEU A 8 -12.97 33.09 -7.77
N ASP A 9 -12.02 33.88 -8.27
CA ASP A 9 -11.59 33.84 -9.68
C ASP A 9 -11.09 32.43 -10.05
N ALA A 10 -10.40 31.77 -9.13
CA ALA A 10 -9.89 30.41 -9.34
C ALA A 10 -11.02 29.37 -9.42
N ILE A 11 -12.07 29.49 -8.59
CA ILE A 11 -13.26 28.64 -8.67
C ILE A 11 -13.97 28.84 -10.01
N GLU A 12 -14.17 30.10 -10.41
CA GLU A 12 -14.84 30.40 -11.69
C GLU A 12 -14.06 29.82 -12.88
N ALA A 13 -12.73 29.93 -12.86
CA ALA A 13 -11.88 29.31 -13.88
C ALA A 13 -11.93 27.77 -13.86
N GLU A 14 -12.02 27.14 -12.69
CA GLU A 14 -12.18 25.68 -12.56
C GLU A 14 -13.53 25.22 -13.13
N ASP A 15 -14.63 25.92 -12.81
CA ASP A 15 -15.97 25.65 -13.33
C ASP A 15 -16.04 25.80 -14.86
N ASN A 16 -15.24 26.70 -15.44
CA ASN A 16 -15.08 26.88 -16.88
C ASN A 16 -14.10 25.88 -17.53
N GLU A 17 -13.55 24.92 -16.78
CA GLU A 17 -12.53 23.95 -17.21
C GLU A 17 -11.19 24.57 -17.66
N GLU A 18 -10.91 25.81 -17.23
CA GLU A 18 -9.68 26.56 -17.54
C GLU A 18 -8.59 26.30 -16.49
N PHE A 19 -8.15 25.05 -16.37
CA PHE A 19 -7.30 24.57 -15.26
C PHE A 19 -6.00 25.35 -15.03
N GLU A 20 -5.35 25.84 -16.10
CA GLU A 20 -4.10 26.60 -15.96
C GLU A 20 -4.34 27.98 -15.33
N GLN A 21 -5.43 28.65 -15.73
CA GLN A 21 -5.82 29.93 -15.13
C GLN A 21 -6.29 29.73 -13.70
N ALA A 22 -7.09 28.69 -13.43
CA ALA A 22 -7.49 28.34 -12.07
C ALA A 22 -6.28 28.14 -11.15
N LEU A 23 -5.25 27.44 -11.64
CA LEU A 23 -4.01 27.22 -10.88
C LEU A 23 -3.23 28.53 -10.65
N GLU A 24 -3.19 29.43 -11.63
CA GLU A 24 -2.56 30.75 -11.47
C GLU A 24 -3.29 31.60 -10.42
N HIS A 25 -4.62 31.68 -10.50
CA HIS A 25 -5.44 32.41 -9.54
C HIS A 25 -5.34 31.80 -8.12
N ALA A 26 -5.35 30.48 -7.99
CA ALA A 26 -5.15 29.80 -6.71
C ALA A 26 -3.76 30.09 -6.12
N ARG A 27 -2.71 30.13 -6.95
CA ARG A 27 -1.35 30.52 -6.53
C ARG A 27 -1.28 31.98 -6.09
N LEU A 28 -2.00 32.89 -6.76
CA LEU A 28 -2.10 34.28 -6.34
C LEU A 28 -2.84 34.43 -5.01
N ALA A 29 -3.89 33.63 -4.78
CA ALA A 29 -4.62 33.61 -3.52
C ALA A 29 -3.71 33.22 -2.35
N VAL A 30 -2.98 32.10 -2.44
CA VAL A 30 -2.05 31.67 -1.37
C VAL A 30 -0.83 32.58 -1.22
N LYS A 31 -0.47 33.35 -2.25
CA LYS A 31 0.59 34.37 -2.17
C LYS A 31 0.10 35.62 -1.43
N ALA A 32 -1.16 35.99 -1.63
CA ALA A 32 -1.78 37.11 -0.93
C ALA A 32 -2.10 36.76 0.53
N ASP A 33 -2.53 35.53 0.79
CA ASP A 33 -2.78 34.99 2.11
C ASP A 33 -2.27 33.54 2.22
N PRO A 34 -1.08 33.33 2.81
CA PRO A 34 -0.52 32.00 3.01
C PRO A 34 -1.32 31.08 3.94
N GLU A 35 -2.23 31.63 4.77
CA GLU A 35 -3.05 30.87 5.71
C GLU A 35 -4.40 30.44 5.10
N HIS A 36 -4.62 30.73 3.82
CA HIS A 36 -5.85 30.37 3.11
C HIS A 36 -5.91 28.87 2.76
N SER A 37 -6.31 28.04 3.72
CA SER A 37 -6.38 26.57 3.59
C SER A 37 -7.14 26.07 2.35
N ASN A 38 -8.29 26.68 2.03
CA ASN A 38 -9.07 26.26 0.86
C ASN A 38 -8.38 26.54 -0.48
N ALA A 39 -7.61 27.62 -0.60
CA ALA A 39 -6.85 27.92 -1.82
C ALA A 39 -5.71 26.91 -2.00
N TRP A 40 -5.03 26.53 -0.91
CA TRP A 40 -4.08 25.41 -0.94
C TRP A 40 -4.73 24.09 -1.35
N TRP A 41 -5.94 23.80 -0.86
CA TRP A 41 -6.68 22.59 -1.24
C TRP A 41 -7.05 22.58 -2.73
N MET A 42 -7.45 23.72 -3.28
CA MET A 42 -7.71 23.83 -4.73
C MET A 42 -6.45 23.55 -5.55
N ILE A 43 -5.28 24.04 -5.12
CA ILE A 43 -4.00 23.71 -5.77
C ILE A 43 -3.76 22.19 -5.78
N VAL A 44 -4.07 21.48 -4.69
CA VAL A 44 -3.97 20.01 -4.64
C VAL A 44 -4.87 19.35 -5.69
N GLY A 45 -6.14 19.78 -5.77
CA GLY A 45 -7.11 19.23 -6.72
C GLY A 45 -6.72 19.46 -8.18
N LEU A 46 -6.24 20.66 -8.50
CA LEU A 46 -5.82 21.04 -9.86
C LEU A 46 -4.53 20.33 -10.30
N LEU A 47 -3.57 20.15 -9.40
CA LEU A 47 -2.28 19.49 -9.70
C LEU A 47 -2.37 17.97 -9.71
N ALA A 48 -3.20 17.39 -8.85
CA ALA A 48 -3.37 15.94 -8.71
C ALA A 48 -4.85 15.52 -8.74
N PRO A 49 -5.55 15.74 -9.86
CA PRO A 49 -6.96 15.38 -9.98
C PRO A 49 -7.15 13.86 -9.95
N ASP A 50 -8.28 13.42 -9.38
CA ASP A 50 -8.57 12.00 -9.27
C ASP A 50 -8.73 11.35 -10.66
N GLY A 51 -8.15 10.16 -10.82
CA GLY A 51 -8.21 9.40 -12.08
C GLY A 51 -7.19 9.81 -13.14
N LYS A 52 -6.42 10.90 -12.93
CA LYS A 52 -5.26 11.23 -13.77
C LYS A 52 -3.97 10.99 -12.99
N TYR A 53 -2.90 10.67 -13.71
CA TYR A 53 -1.60 10.50 -13.10
C TYR A 53 -0.74 11.76 -13.29
N PRO A 54 -0.42 12.50 -12.21
CA PRO A 54 0.48 13.64 -12.29
C PRO A 54 1.91 13.22 -12.65
N ASP A 55 2.68 14.16 -13.17
CA ASP A 55 4.13 14.05 -13.25
C ASP A 55 4.81 14.28 -11.89
N ILE A 56 6.13 14.14 -11.83
CA ILE A 56 6.88 14.31 -10.57
C ILE A 56 6.76 15.73 -10.00
N GLU A 57 6.68 16.75 -10.84
CA GLU A 57 6.62 18.15 -10.40
C GLU A 57 5.26 18.47 -9.81
N GLN A 58 4.18 18.12 -10.53
CA GLN A 58 2.80 18.23 -10.09
C GLN A 58 2.57 17.47 -8.79
N ALA A 59 3.00 16.20 -8.72
CA ALA A 59 2.84 15.38 -7.51
C ALA A 59 3.61 15.97 -6.31
N SER A 60 4.82 16.49 -6.53
CA SER A 60 5.63 17.12 -5.47
C SER A 60 5.00 18.43 -4.98
N GLN A 61 4.54 19.29 -5.90
CA GLN A 61 3.88 20.55 -5.56
C GLN A 61 2.54 20.30 -4.85
N ALA A 62 1.75 19.33 -5.31
CA ALA A 62 0.52 18.91 -4.66
C ALA A 62 0.80 18.39 -3.23
N LEU A 63 1.87 17.61 -3.04
CA LEU A 63 2.25 17.14 -1.71
C LEU A 63 2.66 18.30 -0.77
N VAL A 64 3.36 19.31 -1.27
CA VAL A 64 3.69 20.52 -0.50
C VAL A 64 2.42 21.28 -0.13
N ALA A 65 1.46 21.40 -1.05
CA ALA A 65 0.17 22.01 -0.76
C ALA A 65 -0.62 21.20 0.28
N CYS A 66 -0.64 19.86 0.21
CA CYS A 66 -1.23 19.00 1.25
C CYS A 66 -0.59 19.26 2.63
N ASN A 67 0.74 19.36 2.72
CA ASN A 67 1.42 19.72 3.97
C ASN A 67 0.90 21.05 4.52
N LYS A 68 0.76 22.08 3.66
CA LYS A 68 0.21 23.37 4.08
C LYS A 68 -1.23 23.29 4.56
N VAL A 69 -2.07 22.51 3.89
CA VAL A 69 -3.46 22.32 4.31
C VAL A 69 -3.53 21.67 5.69
N VAL A 70 -2.77 20.60 5.94
CA VAL A 70 -2.81 19.92 7.25
C VAL A 70 -2.15 20.73 8.36
N ASP A 71 -1.14 21.55 8.05
CA ASP A 71 -0.53 22.45 9.03
C ASP A 71 -1.51 23.57 9.46
N LEU A 72 -2.39 24.01 8.54
CA LEU A 72 -3.40 25.06 8.79
C LEU A 72 -4.69 24.51 9.40
N ASP A 73 -5.12 23.32 8.94
CA ASP A 73 -6.34 22.64 9.36
C ASP A 73 -6.05 21.14 9.56
N PRO A 74 -5.49 20.77 10.73
CA PRO A 74 -5.15 19.37 11.02
C PRO A 74 -6.35 18.44 11.06
N THR A 75 -7.56 18.99 11.25
CA THR A 75 -8.81 18.21 11.31
C THR A 75 -9.30 17.75 9.94
N ARG A 76 -8.69 18.27 8.86
CA ARG A 76 -9.04 17.94 7.48
C ARG A 76 -8.46 16.59 7.03
N VAL A 77 -9.16 15.50 7.38
CA VAL A 77 -8.75 14.11 7.09
C VAL A 77 -8.55 13.84 5.59
N ASP A 78 -9.33 14.46 4.71
CA ASP A 78 -9.19 14.36 3.25
C ASP A 78 -7.82 14.85 2.75
N ALA A 79 -7.23 15.86 3.39
CA ALA A 79 -5.89 16.33 3.05
C ALA A 79 -4.80 15.33 3.46
N TRP A 80 -4.94 14.71 4.64
CA TRP A 80 -4.10 13.61 5.07
C TRP A 80 -4.17 12.43 4.10
N VAL A 81 -5.38 12.03 3.70
CA VAL A 81 -5.59 10.91 2.77
C VAL A 81 -5.00 11.18 1.40
N LYS A 82 -5.24 12.38 0.85
CA LYS A 82 -4.69 12.76 -0.46
C LYS A 82 -3.16 12.83 -0.43
N GLY A 83 -2.58 13.42 0.61
CA GLY A 83 -1.13 13.48 0.80
C GLY A 83 -0.48 12.10 0.92
N GLY A 84 -1.08 11.21 1.72
CA GLY A 84 -0.59 9.84 1.90
C GLY A 84 -0.60 9.03 0.59
N ARG A 85 -1.69 9.13 -0.18
CA ARG A 85 -1.76 8.51 -1.52
C ARG A 85 -0.74 9.08 -2.48
N LEU A 86 -0.52 10.39 -2.50
CA LEU A 86 0.53 11.02 -3.32
C LEU A 86 1.92 10.48 -2.96
N MET A 87 2.22 10.33 -1.66
CA MET A 87 3.49 9.77 -1.20
C MET A 87 3.66 8.32 -1.65
N VAL A 88 2.67 7.46 -1.44
CA VAL A 88 2.77 6.02 -1.70
C VAL A 88 2.64 5.68 -3.18
N ASP A 89 1.54 6.10 -3.81
CA ASP A 89 1.17 5.67 -5.16
C ASP A 89 1.96 6.40 -6.24
N HIS A 90 2.19 7.71 -6.06
CA HIS A 90 2.79 8.55 -7.10
C HIS A 90 4.27 8.81 -6.89
N LEU A 91 4.75 8.97 -5.66
CA LEU A 91 6.15 9.32 -5.40
C LEU A 91 6.98 8.16 -4.87
N GLY A 92 6.37 7.09 -4.36
CA GLY A 92 7.08 5.95 -3.78
C GLY A 92 7.86 6.29 -2.50
N LEU A 93 7.37 7.27 -1.74
CA LEU A 93 7.92 7.72 -0.46
C LEU A 93 7.34 6.91 0.71
N TYR A 94 7.59 5.60 0.71
CA TYR A 94 6.97 4.68 1.68
C TYR A 94 7.39 4.96 3.14
N GLU A 95 8.68 5.22 3.39
CA GLU A 95 9.18 5.57 4.72
C GLU A 95 8.55 6.88 5.20
N ASP A 96 8.58 7.94 4.37
CA ASP A 96 8.00 9.24 4.74
C ASP A 96 6.48 9.16 4.92
N ALA A 97 5.80 8.30 4.16
CA ALA A 97 4.37 8.04 4.31
C ALA A 97 4.03 7.42 5.67
N LEU A 98 4.89 6.56 6.24
CA LEU A 98 4.67 6.04 7.60
C LEU A 98 4.66 7.17 8.64
N HIS A 99 5.60 8.11 8.54
CA HIS A 99 5.65 9.30 9.38
C HIS A 99 4.45 10.23 9.14
N TRP A 100 4.03 10.41 7.89
CA TRP A 100 2.86 11.19 7.54
C TRP A 100 1.58 10.66 8.19
N TRP A 101 1.37 9.34 8.12
CA TRP A 101 0.23 8.71 8.78
C TRP A 101 0.33 8.74 10.30
N GLN A 102 1.54 8.70 10.87
CA GLN A 102 1.69 8.85 12.31
C GLN A 102 1.29 10.27 12.76
N ARG A 103 1.73 11.31 12.04
CA ARG A 103 1.29 12.70 12.29
C ARG A 103 -0.22 12.87 12.15
N CYS A 104 -0.85 12.12 11.24
CA CYS A 104 -2.31 12.10 11.12
C CYS A 104 -2.97 11.50 12.37
N ARG A 105 -2.37 10.47 13.00
CA ARG A 105 -2.86 9.91 14.26
C ARG A 105 -2.68 10.87 15.44
N GLU A 106 -1.59 11.63 15.47
CA GLU A 106 -1.41 12.71 16.46
C GLU A 106 -2.55 13.74 16.32
N ALA A 107 -2.81 14.22 15.09
CA ALA A 107 -3.88 15.19 14.84
C ALA A 107 -5.31 14.64 15.01
N ALA A 108 -5.53 13.37 14.68
CA ALA A 108 -6.84 12.71 14.71
C ALA A 108 -6.71 11.24 15.18
N PRO A 109 -6.59 11.00 16.50
CA PRO A 109 -6.28 9.66 17.02
C PRO A 109 -7.37 8.61 16.81
N LEU A 110 -8.62 9.05 16.64
CA LEU A 110 -9.78 8.16 16.50
C LEU A 110 -9.99 7.63 15.07
N GLU A 111 -9.17 8.08 14.12
CA GLU A 111 -9.28 7.66 12.72
C GLU A 111 -8.63 6.29 12.49
N SER A 112 -9.37 5.36 11.89
CA SER A 112 -8.85 4.01 11.57
C SER A 112 -8.02 3.96 10.28
N VAL A 113 -8.18 4.96 9.40
CA VAL A 113 -7.50 5.00 8.08
C VAL A 113 -5.98 4.97 8.20
N PRO A 114 -5.32 5.80 9.04
CA PRO A 114 -3.86 5.80 9.17
C PRO A 114 -3.29 4.43 9.52
N ILE A 115 -3.92 3.68 10.44
CA ILE A 115 -3.45 2.36 10.86
C ILE A 115 -3.53 1.35 9.71
N VAL A 116 -4.64 1.36 8.96
CA VAL A 116 -4.82 0.47 7.80
C VAL A 116 -3.80 0.76 6.71
N GLU A 117 -3.51 2.04 6.45
CA GLU A 117 -2.52 2.46 5.45
C GLU A 117 -1.08 2.14 5.90
N GLN A 118 -0.72 2.44 7.16
CA GLN A 118 0.57 2.04 7.75
C GLN A 118 0.78 0.52 7.68
N THR A 119 -0.24 -0.26 8.06
CA THR A 119 -0.22 -1.72 7.97
C THR A 119 0.04 -2.20 6.55
N THR A 120 -0.60 -1.57 5.57
CA THR A 120 -0.44 -1.91 4.15
C THR A 120 0.98 -1.61 3.67
N ILE A 121 1.51 -0.43 3.98
CA ILE A 121 2.90 -0.04 3.64
C ILE A 121 3.90 -1.02 4.27
N LEU A 122 3.77 -1.33 5.56
CA LEU A 122 4.65 -2.27 6.27
C LEU A 122 4.58 -3.68 5.66
N SER A 123 3.38 -4.13 5.28
CA SER A 123 3.17 -5.42 4.62
C SER A 123 3.87 -5.50 3.26
N ASP A 124 3.77 -4.44 2.46
CA ASP A 124 4.41 -4.33 1.14
C ASP A 124 5.94 -4.36 1.27
N LEU A 125 6.48 -3.63 2.25
CA LEU A 125 7.90 -3.62 2.60
C LEU A 125 8.39 -4.93 3.23
N GLY A 126 7.48 -5.86 3.56
CA GLY A 126 7.77 -7.18 4.12
C GLY A 126 8.06 -7.17 5.63
N MET A 127 7.63 -6.12 6.32
CA MET A 127 7.71 -5.93 7.77
C MET A 127 6.45 -6.48 8.43
N TYR A 128 6.28 -7.80 8.35
CA TYR A 128 5.03 -8.45 8.75
C TYR A 128 4.78 -8.42 10.26
N THR A 129 5.85 -8.39 11.06
CA THR A 129 5.77 -8.26 12.52
C THR A 129 5.18 -6.93 12.91
N GLU A 130 5.77 -5.84 12.42
CA GLU A 130 5.35 -4.47 12.67
C GLU A 130 3.95 -4.21 12.08
N ALA A 131 3.66 -4.75 10.88
CA ALA A 131 2.33 -4.66 10.27
C ALA A 131 1.25 -5.36 11.12
N ARG A 132 1.56 -6.54 11.68
CA ARG A 132 0.63 -7.25 12.57
C ARG A 132 0.36 -6.41 13.82
N ASP A 133 1.40 -5.91 14.47
CA ASP A 133 1.27 -5.17 15.72
C ASP A 133 0.50 -3.85 15.51
N ARG A 134 0.70 -3.18 14.36
CA ARG A 134 -0.13 -2.02 14.00
C ARG A 134 -1.59 -2.40 13.76
N LEU A 135 -1.84 -3.52 13.09
CA LEU A 135 -3.20 -3.96 12.85
C LEU A 135 -3.90 -4.47 14.12
N SER A 136 -3.16 -4.95 15.13
CA SER A 136 -3.73 -5.32 16.43
C SER A 136 -4.15 -4.10 17.24
N ALA A 137 -3.34 -3.03 17.22
CA ALA A 137 -3.66 -1.75 17.86
C ALA A 137 -5.02 -1.19 17.40
N LEU A 138 -5.39 -1.39 16.12
CA LEU A 138 -6.70 -1.01 15.59
C LEU A 138 -7.87 -1.66 16.36
N PHE A 139 -7.71 -2.92 16.78
CA PHE A 139 -8.72 -3.65 17.55
C PHE A 139 -8.65 -3.34 19.05
N GLU A 140 -7.44 -3.12 19.58
CA GLU A 140 -7.21 -2.79 20.99
C GLU A 140 -7.78 -1.40 21.34
N GLU A 141 -7.56 -0.41 20.48
CA GLU A 141 -8.06 0.96 20.63
C GLU A 141 -9.56 1.10 20.29
N ASN A 142 -10.23 0.03 19.87
CA ASN A 142 -11.65 0.00 19.48
C ASN A 142 -12.05 1.13 18.51
N LEU A 143 -11.18 1.44 17.54
CA LEU A 143 -11.46 2.48 16.55
C LEU A 143 -12.66 2.10 15.68
N ASP A 144 -13.44 3.09 15.26
CA ASP A 144 -14.61 2.84 14.43
C ASP A 144 -14.17 2.37 13.04
N ILE A 145 -14.64 1.17 12.67
CA ILE A 145 -14.35 0.53 11.40
C ILE A 145 -15.68 0.20 10.76
N ALA A 146 -15.88 0.67 9.53
CA ALA A 146 -17.04 0.28 8.75
C ALA A 146 -17.13 -1.26 8.67
N ASN A 147 -18.29 -1.82 9.00
CA ASN A 147 -18.54 -3.27 8.99
C ASN A 147 -18.14 -3.96 7.66
N SER A 148 -18.21 -3.24 6.54
CA SER A 148 -17.77 -3.70 5.23
C SER A 148 -16.25 -3.95 5.14
N GLN A 149 -15.45 -3.21 5.91
CA GLN A 149 -14.00 -3.31 5.97
C GLN A 149 -13.52 -4.31 7.02
N LEU A 150 -14.30 -4.54 8.07
CA LEU A 150 -13.93 -5.43 9.18
C LEU A 150 -13.60 -6.86 8.72
N ALA A 151 -14.36 -7.42 7.79
CA ALA A 151 -14.11 -8.77 7.24
C ALA A 151 -12.78 -8.83 6.45
N ARG A 152 -12.44 -7.75 5.73
CA ARG A 152 -11.18 -7.65 4.99
C ARG A 152 -10.00 -7.51 5.95
N ILE A 153 -10.13 -6.63 6.94
CA ILE A 153 -9.11 -6.33 7.94
C ILE A 153 -8.82 -7.55 8.83
N SER A 154 -9.84 -8.27 9.31
CA SER A 154 -9.65 -9.51 10.08
C SER A 154 -8.96 -10.62 9.28
N SER A 155 -9.29 -10.77 8.01
CA SER A 155 -8.59 -11.69 7.10
C SER A 155 -7.12 -11.30 6.89
N GLN A 156 -6.85 -9.99 6.73
CA GLN A 156 -5.50 -9.45 6.63
C GLN A 156 -4.72 -9.67 7.93
N HIS A 157 -5.32 -9.40 9.09
CA HIS A 157 -4.73 -9.66 10.41
C HIS A 157 -4.30 -11.11 10.55
N LYS A 158 -5.20 -12.07 10.29
CA LYS A 158 -4.87 -13.50 10.32
C LYS A 158 -3.73 -13.87 9.38
N THR A 159 -3.69 -13.26 8.19
CA THR A 159 -2.62 -13.50 7.20
C THR A 159 -1.27 -12.96 7.69
N LEU A 160 -1.28 -11.77 8.31
CA LEU A 160 -0.10 -11.14 8.87
C LEU A 160 0.42 -11.89 10.09
N GLU A 161 -0.46 -12.36 10.96
CA GLU A 161 -0.12 -13.20 12.10
C GLU A 161 0.59 -14.49 11.66
N MET A 162 0.02 -15.21 10.68
CA MET A 162 0.66 -16.39 10.10
C MET A 162 2.00 -16.07 9.42
N SER A 163 2.17 -14.87 8.87
CA SER A 163 3.39 -14.45 8.20
C SER A 163 4.46 -13.96 9.18
N ALA A 164 4.06 -13.37 10.31
CA ALA A 164 4.92 -12.93 11.40
C ALA A 164 5.52 -14.12 12.17
N GLN A 165 4.78 -15.22 12.30
CA GLN A 165 5.26 -16.48 12.89
C GLN A 165 6.28 -17.21 12.00
N GLN A 166 6.37 -16.89 10.70
CA GLN A 166 7.40 -17.46 9.83
C GLN A 166 8.76 -16.87 10.17
N ASP A 167 9.82 -17.67 9.99
CA ASP A 167 11.20 -17.23 10.23
C ASP A 167 11.50 -15.93 9.48
N GLN A 168 11.90 -14.90 10.22
CA GLN A 168 12.21 -13.57 9.69
C GLN A 168 13.36 -13.60 8.66
N ALA A 169 14.19 -14.64 8.68
CA ALA A 169 15.24 -14.87 7.69
C ALA A 169 14.72 -15.40 6.34
N ALA A 170 13.50 -15.94 6.29
CA ALA A 170 12.86 -16.39 5.06
C ALA A 170 12.24 -15.23 4.26
N HIS A 171 11.92 -14.12 4.93
CA HIS A 171 11.33 -12.93 4.32
C HIS A 171 12.35 -12.18 3.49
N PHE A 172 11.99 -11.87 2.25
CA PHE A 172 12.88 -11.15 1.34
C PHE A 172 13.11 -9.72 1.82
N LYS A 173 14.36 -9.46 2.23
CA LYS A 173 14.87 -8.14 2.64
C LYS A 173 15.76 -7.56 1.53
N PRO A 174 15.30 -6.55 0.77
CA PRO A 174 16.05 -6.01 -0.36
C PRO A 174 17.46 -5.51 0.00
N TRP A 175 17.62 -4.87 1.16
CA TRP A 175 18.91 -4.33 1.63
C TRP A 175 19.98 -5.40 1.91
N LYS A 176 19.61 -6.68 2.04
CA LYS A 176 20.57 -7.79 2.19
C LYS A 176 20.98 -8.33 0.82
N LYS A 177 22.18 -7.96 0.35
CA LYS A 177 22.71 -8.38 -0.96
C LYS A 177 22.80 -9.90 -1.15
N ASN A 178 23.13 -10.64 -0.08
CA ASN A 178 23.33 -12.10 -0.15
C ASN A 178 22.05 -12.90 0.16
N HIS A 179 20.87 -12.28 0.09
CA HIS A 179 19.61 -12.98 0.34
C HIS A 179 19.26 -13.94 -0.81
N GLY A 180 18.84 -15.17 -0.50
CA GLY A 180 18.43 -16.17 -1.51
C GLY A 180 17.23 -15.74 -2.37
N GLY A 181 16.52 -14.70 -1.97
CA GLY A 181 15.48 -14.08 -2.81
C GLY A 181 16.03 -13.49 -4.11
N TRP A 182 17.25 -12.93 -4.10
CA TRP A 182 17.87 -12.38 -5.31
C TRP A 182 18.18 -13.45 -6.35
N THR A 183 18.59 -14.64 -5.93
CA THR A 183 18.83 -15.76 -6.85
C THR A 183 17.50 -16.25 -7.46
N ALA A 184 16.44 -16.34 -6.66
CA ALA A 184 15.11 -16.69 -7.15
C ALA A 184 14.56 -15.67 -8.17
N ILE A 185 14.78 -14.37 -7.93
CA ILE A 185 14.42 -13.30 -8.88
C ILE A 185 15.22 -13.47 -10.18
N LYS A 186 16.54 -13.63 -10.09
CA LYS A 186 17.41 -13.80 -11.27
C LYS A 186 17.01 -14.98 -12.14
N MET A 187 16.60 -16.10 -11.55
CA MET A 187 16.16 -17.29 -12.30
C MET A 187 14.86 -17.06 -13.08
N ARG A 188 13.97 -16.17 -12.59
CA ARG A 188 12.66 -15.88 -13.19
C ARG A 188 12.59 -14.53 -13.92
N SER A 189 13.68 -13.77 -13.94
CA SER A 189 13.74 -12.38 -14.43
C SER A 189 13.39 -12.23 -15.93
N HIS A 190 13.54 -13.30 -16.71
CA HIS A 190 13.31 -13.33 -18.15
C HIS A 190 11.84 -13.51 -18.57
N LYS A 191 10.92 -13.73 -17.62
CA LYS A 191 9.48 -13.92 -17.89
C LYS A 191 8.66 -12.89 -17.12
N ALA A 192 7.59 -12.40 -17.76
CA ALA A 192 6.57 -11.60 -17.09
C ALA A 192 5.82 -12.44 -16.04
N PRO A 193 5.23 -11.82 -15.01
CA PRO A 193 4.40 -12.54 -14.04
C PRO A 193 3.18 -13.13 -14.74
N VAL A 194 2.77 -14.31 -14.28
CA VAL A 194 1.67 -15.07 -14.88
C VAL A 194 0.37 -14.59 -14.26
N SER A 195 -0.65 -14.27 -15.06
CA SER A 195 -1.97 -13.88 -14.53
C SER A 195 -2.74 -15.08 -13.98
N GLU A 196 -3.64 -14.85 -13.02
CA GLU A 196 -4.47 -15.90 -12.43
C GLU A 196 -5.30 -16.61 -13.50
N ASN A 197 -5.89 -15.86 -14.43
CA ASN A 197 -6.67 -16.41 -15.55
C ASN A 197 -5.82 -17.30 -16.45
N MET A 198 -4.60 -16.90 -16.80
CA MET A 198 -3.71 -17.72 -17.62
C MET A 198 -3.37 -19.04 -16.93
N LEU A 199 -3.15 -18.99 -15.62
CA LEU A 199 -2.84 -20.16 -14.82
C LEU A 199 -4.06 -21.08 -14.66
N PHE A 200 -5.25 -20.52 -14.50
CA PHE A 200 -6.52 -21.27 -14.49
C PHE A 200 -6.74 -21.98 -15.83
N MET A 201 -6.50 -21.28 -16.95
CA MET A 201 -6.59 -21.84 -18.29
C MET A 201 -5.59 -22.99 -18.50
N MET A 202 -4.36 -22.85 -18.00
CA MET A 202 -3.34 -23.88 -18.16
C MET A 202 -3.57 -25.11 -17.26
N THR A 203 -4.11 -24.89 -16.06
CA THR A 203 -4.23 -25.94 -15.05
C THR A 203 -5.61 -26.55 -15.00
N THR A 204 -6.67 -25.75 -14.86
CA THR A 204 -8.02 -26.24 -14.53
C THR A 204 -8.83 -26.59 -15.78
N ILE A 205 -8.72 -25.82 -16.87
CA ILE A 205 -9.49 -26.08 -18.11
C ILE A 205 -9.22 -27.46 -18.72
N PRO A 206 -7.98 -27.98 -18.78
CA PRO A 206 -7.74 -29.34 -19.28
C PRO A 206 -8.50 -30.40 -18.48
N PHE A 207 -8.61 -30.26 -17.15
CA PHE A 207 -9.39 -31.17 -16.32
C PHE A 207 -10.90 -31.03 -16.58
N LEU A 208 -11.41 -29.81 -16.71
CA LEU A 208 -12.82 -29.58 -17.06
C LEU A 208 -13.18 -30.21 -18.41
N MET A 209 -12.30 -30.10 -19.41
CA MET A 209 -12.50 -30.72 -20.72
C MET A 209 -12.52 -32.25 -20.62
N LEU A 210 -11.63 -32.83 -19.82
CA LEU A 210 -11.62 -34.28 -19.57
C LEU A 210 -12.88 -34.74 -18.84
N GLU A 211 -13.34 -33.98 -17.84
CA GLU A 211 -14.58 -34.26 -17.10
C GLU A 211 -15.80 -34.22 -18.02
N VAL A 212 -15.91 -33.21 -18.88
CA VAL A 212 -17.01 -33.08 -19.84
C VAL A 212 -17.00 -34.22 -20.86
N PHE A 213 -15.82 -34.67 -21.31
CA PHE A 213 -15.71 -35.81 -22.22
C PHE A 213 -16.07 -37.13 -21.53
N ALA A 214 -15.64 -37.32 -20.28
CA ALA A 214 -15.93 -38.52 -19.48
C ALA A 214 -17.36 -38.54 -18.91
N ALA A 215 -18.04 -37.39 -18.84
CA ALA A 215 -19.36 -37.22 -18.24
C ALA A 215 -20.40 -38.22 -18.78
N ARG A 216 -20.46 -38.38 -20.11
CA ARG A 216 -21.41 -39.30 -20.76
C ARG A 216 -21.15 -40.76 -20.38
N SER A 217 -19.88 -41.13 -20.22
CA SER A 217 -19.49 -42.49 -19.82
C SER A 217 -19.74 -42.76 -18.34
N LEU A 218 -19.65 -41.76 -17.48
CA LEU A 218 -19.73 -41.92 -16.03
C LEU A 218 -21.16 -41.84 -15.48
N PHE A 219 -21.96 -40.89 -15.99
CA PHE A 219 -23.28 -40.58 -15.44
C PHE A 219 -24.45 -40.93 -16.36
N GLY A 220 -24.16 -41.35 -17.60
CA GLY A 220 -25.16 -41.69 -18.62
C GLY A 220 -25.95 -40.48 -19.13
N ASP A 221 -26.88 -40.75 -20.03
CA ASP A 221 -27.73 -39.73 -20.64
C ASP A 221 -29.03 -39.53 -19.82
N GLY A 222 -29.44 -38.27 -19.65
CA GLY A 222 -30.70 -37.89 -18.99
C GLY A 222 -30.56 -36.75 -17.98
N TRP A 223 -31.69 -36.30 -17.41
CA TRP A 223 -31.75 -35.17 -16.47
C TRP A 223 -30.86 -35.38 -15.23
N ARG A 224 -30.84 -36.60 -14.68
CA ARG A 224 -30.00 -36.94 -13.52
C ARG A 224 -28.51 -36.86 -13.85
N GLY A 225 -28.11 -37.35 -15.03
CA GLY A 225 -26.73 -37.24 -15.51
C GLY A 225 -26.31 -35.78 -15.68
N PHE A 226 -27.18 -34.96 -16.27
CA PHE A 226 -26.96 -33.52 -16.41
C PHE A 226 -26.79 -32.80 -15.06
N CYS A 227 -27.62 -33.09 -14.06
CA CYS A 227 -27.48 -32.49 -12.74
C CYS A 227 -26.17 -32.89 -12.05
N LEU A 228 -25.78 -34.17 -12.14
CA LEU A 228 -24.54 -34.66 -11.52
C LEU A 228 -23.29 -34.12 -12.20
N THR A 229 -23.29 -34.01 -13.53
CA THR A 229 -22.16 -33.44 -14.27
C THR A 229 -22.02 -31.95 -14.01
N SER A 230 -23.13 -31.21 -13.94
CA SER A 230 -23.13 -29.79 -13.56
C SER A 230 -22.58 -29.59 -12.13
N LEU A 231 -22.99 -30.43 -11.18
CA LEU A 231 -22.47 -30.39 -9.81
C LEU A 231 -20.97 -30.72 -9.76
N LEU A 232 -20.52 -31.72 -10.52
CA LEU A 232 -19.11 -32.09 -10.62
C LEU A 232 -18.28 -30.91 -11.17
N ILE A 233 -18.73 -30.29 -12.26
CA ILE A 233 -18.08 -29.12 -12.87
C ILE A 233 -18.02 -27.96 -11.86
N LEU A 234 -19.09 -27.71 -11.11
CA LEU A 234 -19.09 -26.65 -10.09
C LEU A 234 -18.01 -26.91 -9.03
N VAL A 235 -17.92 -28.15 -8.51
CA VAL A 235 -16.93 -28.55 -7.51
C VAL A 235 -15.51 -28.41 -8.07
N THR A 236 -15.27 -28.84 -9.30
CA THR A 236 -13.94 -28.83 -9.90
C THR A 236 -13.49 -27.42 -10.25
N VAL A 237 -14.41 -26.53 -10.63
CA VAL A 237 -14.16 -25.08 -10.76
C VAL A 237 -13.79 -24.47 -9.41
N ILE A 238 -14.52 -24.76 -8.32
CA ILE A 238 -14.22 -24.21 -6.99
C ILE A 238 -12.83 -24.66 -6.50
N ILE A 239 -12.54 -25.96 -6.61
CA ILE A 239 -11.23 -26.52 -6.23
C ILE A 239 -10.13 -25.94 -7.12
N GLY A 240 -10.36 -25.90 -8.43
CA GLY A 240 -9.44 -25.36 -9.42
C GLY A 240 -9.10 -23.90 -9.18
N MET A 241 -10.08 -23.05 -8.83
CA MET A 241 -9.84 -21.66 -8.45
C MET A 241 -8.95 -21.56 -7.19
N SER A 242 -9.24 -22.34 -6.15
CA SER A 242 -8.45 -22.32 -4.92
C SER A 242 -7.00 -22.77 -5.14
N PHE A 243 -6.80 -23.80 -5.96
CA PHE A 243 -5.49 -24.31 -6.34
C PHE A 243 -4.72 -23.31 -7.21
N THR A 244 -5.40 -22.73 -8.21
CA THR A 244 -4.84 -21.71 -9.10
C THR A 244 -4.34 -20.52 -8.29
N ARG A 245 -5.12 -20.02 -7.32
CA ARG A 245 -4.70 -18.92 -6.45
C ARG A 245 -3.42 -19.25 -5.67
N LYS A 246 -3.35 -20.43 -5.05
CA LYS A 246 -2.13 -20.88 -4.33
C LYS A 246 -0.92 -21.00 -5.27
N LEU A 247 -1.12 -21.53 -6.47
CA LEU A 247 -0.07 -21.68 -7.46
C LEU A 247 0.38 -20.32 -8.01
N TYR A 248 -0.54 -19.38 -8.22
CA TYR A 248 -0.27 -18.01 -8.64
C TYR A 248 0.71 -17.33 -7.68
N TYR A 249 0.44 -17.37 -6.37
CA TYR A 249 1.35 -16.81 -5.36
C TYR A 249 2.73 -17.47 -5.40
N ARG A 250 2.78 -18.80 -5.51
CA ARG A 250 4.05 -19.54 -5.53
C ARG A 250 4.89 -19.21 -6.77
N VAL A 251 4.26 -19.13 -7.94
CA VAL A 251 4.95 -18.84 -9.22
C VAL A 251 5.40 -17.39 -9.29
N ASN A 252 4.58 -16.45 -8.80
CA ASN A 252 4.86 -15.01 -8.85
C ASN A 252 5.61 -14.47 -7.64
N LYS A 253 5.92 -15.29 -6.62
CA LYS A 253 6.73 -14.89 -5.44
C LYS A 253 7.99 -14.11 -5.80
N PRO A 254 8.80 -14.50 -6.81
CA PRO A 254 9.96 -13.69 -7.23
C PRO A 254 9.57 -12.32 -7.81
N GLY A 255 8.43 -12.21 -8.50
CA GLY A 255 7.90 -10.93 -8.97
C GLY A 255 7.50 -10.02 -7.83
N PHE A 256 6.81 -10.54 -6.80
CA PHE A 256 6.48 -9.77 -5.60
C PHE A 256 7.72 -9.31 -4.83
N ASN A 257 8.74 -10.17 -4.73
CA ASN A 257 10.02 -9.77 -4.14
C ASN A 257 10.70 -8.66 -4.94
N LEU A 258 10.68 -8.72 -6.28
CA LEU A 258 11.25 -7.65 -7.11
C LEU A 258 10.46 -6.35 -6.97
N LEU A 259 9.13 -6.42 -6.93
CA LEU A 259 8.27 -5.26 -6.67
C LEU A 259 8.65 -4.60 -5.34
N ARG A 260 8.80 -5.38 -4.27
CA ARG A 260 9.28 -4.89 -2.97
C ARG A 260 10.65 -4.22 -3.07
N ALA A 261 11.58 -4.77 -3.85
CA ALA A 261 12.87 -4.14 -4.06
C ALA A 261 12.76 -2.79 -4.79
N ILE A 262 11.85 -2.67 -5.76
CA ILE A 262 11.58 -1.41 -6.47
C ILE A 262 11.02 -0.37 -5.50
N GLN A 263 10.01 -0.75 -4.70
CA GLN A 263 9.42 0.11 -3.68
C GLN A 263 10.45 0.55 -2.63
N PHE A 264 11.30 -0.37 -2.17
CA PHE A 264 12.38 -0.07 -1.24
C PHE A 264 13.40 0.93 -1.82
N GLU A 265 13.81 0.73 -3.06
CA GLU A 265 14.75 1.62 -3.74
C GLU A 265 14.15 3.03 -3.96
N ALA A 266 12.86 3.10 -4.32
CA ALA A 266 12.13 4.35 -4.40
C ALA A 266 12.05 5.06 -3.03
N SER A 267 11.73 4.33 -1.97
CA SER A 267 11.61 4.87 -0.60
C SER A 267 12.95 5.41 -0.10
N SER A 268 13.98 4.56 -0.09
CA SER A 268 15.28 4.90 0.48
C SER A 268 16.09 5.88 -0.38
N ALA A 269 15.70 6.08 -1.64
CA ALA A 269 16.47 6.80 -2.65
C ALA A 269 17.92 6.25 -2.80
N LYS A 270 18.08 4.94 -2.61
CA LYS A 270 19.35 4.22 -2.73
C LYS A 270 19.23 3.05 -3.67
N VAL A 271 20.19 2.94 -4.58
CA VAL A 271 20.28 1.86 -5.56
C VAL A 271 20.65 0.55 -4.86
N VAL A 272 19.76 -0.44 -4.97
CA VAL A 272 19.93 -1.79 -4.40
C VAL A 272 19.76 -2.87 -5.45
N ILE A 273 18.91 -2.65 -6.46
CA ILE A 273 18.65 -3.64 -7.51
C ILE A 273 19.89 -3.75 -8.43
N PRO A 274 20.42 -4.97 -8.65
CA PRO A 274 21.51 -5.21 -9.59
C PRO A 274 21.15 -4.89 -11.06
N GLU A 275 22.12 -4.40 -11.83
CA GLU A 275 21.96 -4.03 -13.24
C GLU A 275 21.50 -5.20 -14.14
N ASP A 276 21.91 -6.43 -13.82
CA ASP A 276 21.49 -7.64 -14.55
C ASP A 276 19.99 -7.93 -14.40
N ILE A 277 19.37 -7.47 -13.32
CA ILE A 277 17.93 -7.59 -13.07
C ILE A 277 17.17 -6.41 -13.67
N ARG A 278 17.75 -5.19 -13.69
CA ARG A 278 17.09 -4.01 -14.27
C ARG A 278 16.77 -4.17 -15.76
N GLY A 279 17.67 -4.77 -16.53
CA GLY A 279 17.46 -5.04 -17.95
C GLY A 279 16.46 -6.17 -18.24
N SER A 280 15.89 -6.81 -17.21
CA SER A 280 15.05 -7.99 -17.39
C SER A 280 13.61 -7.65 -17.77
N LYS A 281 12.94 -8.57 -18.49
CA LYS A 281 11.52 -8.42 -18.86
C LYS A 281 10.62 -8.27 -17.64
N LEU A 282 10.91 -9.01 -16.56
CA LEU A 282 10.17 -8.93 -15.31
C LEU A 282 10.27 -7.53 -14.67
N TYR A 283 11.47 -6.96 -14.60
CA TYR A 283 11.67 -5.61 -14.07
C TYR A 283 10.92 -4.58 -14.91
N MET A 284 11.11 -4.59 -16.22
CA MET A 284 10.45 -3.65 -17.12
C MET A 284 8.92 -3.72 -17.04
N PHE A 285 8.35 -4.93 -16.92
CA PHE A 285 6.92 -5.11 -16.75
C PHE A 285 6.38 -4.52 -15.44
N LEU A 286 7.12 -4.68 -14.33
CA LEU A 286 6.72 -4.11 -13.03
C LEU A 286 6.90 -2.59 -13.02
N PHE A 287 8.04 -2.12 -13.54
CA PHE A 287 8.36 -0.71 -13.66
C PHE A 287 7.31 0.07 -14.45
N SER A 288 6.90 -0.45 -15.62
CA SER A 288 5.93 0.23 -16.50
C SER A 288 4.52 0.33 -15.93
N ARG A 289 4.21 -0.40 -14.84
CA ARG A 289 2.89 -0.36 -14.19
C ARG A 289 2.78 0.73 -13.12
N HIS A 290 3.89 1.31 -12.68
CA HIS A 290 3.86 2.41 -11.73
C HIS A 290 3.41 3.70 -12.42
N PRO A 291 2.87 4.68 -11.67
CA PRO A 291 2.52 5.99 -12.22
C PRO A 291 3.73 6.75 -12.82
N PRO A 292 3.51 7.70 -13.75
CA PRO A 292 4.56 8.49 -14.38
C PRO A 292 5.45 9.23 -13.38
N ALA A 293 4.88 9.88 -12.36
CA ALA A 293 5.65 10.52 -11.28
C ALA A 293 6.63 9.54 -10.61
N PHE A 294 6.19 8.31 -10.35
CA PHE A 294 6.99 7.29 -9.69
C PHE A 294 8.13 6.86 -10.61
N GLN A 295 7.83 6.61 -11.89
CA GLN A 295 8.81 6.23 -12.90
C GLN A 295 9.89 7.31 -13.05
N GLN A 296 9.49 8.57 -13.24
CA GLN A 296 10.40 9.70 -13.37
C GLN A 296 11.28 9.88 -12.13
N ARG A 297 10.72 9.72 -10.93
CA ARG A 297 11.49 9.82 -9.68
C ARG A 297 12.48 8.68 -9.57
N LEU A 298 12.07 7.45 -9.84
CA LEU A 298 12.95 6.28 -9.77
C LEU A 298 14.09 6.38 -10.80
N GLU A 299 13.83 6.85 -12.02
CA GLU A 299 14.87 7.12 -13.02
C GLU A 299 15.91 8.12 -12.52
N LYS A 300 15.48 9.22 -11.87
CA LYS A 300 16.38 10.19 -11.24
C LYS A 300 17.21 9.56 -10.12
N ILE A 301 16.63 8.66 -9.32
CA ILE A 301 17.34 7.93 -8.26
C ILE A 301 18.40 7.00 -8.85
N ILE A 302 18.04 6.26 -9.89
CA ILE A 302 18.95 5.36 -10.60
C ILE A 302 20.12 6.15 -11.21
N ALA A 303 19.83 7.28 -11.86
CA ALA A 303 20.86 8.16 -12.44
C ALA A 303 21.82 8.73 -11.38
N ALA A 304 21.36 8.92 -10.14
CA ALA A 304 22.21 9.39 -9.04
C ALA A 304 23.17 8.31 -8.49
N ASP A 305 22.94 7.03 -8.78
CA ASP A 305 23.73 5.84 -8.35
C ASP A 305 24.21 5.87 -6.89
N LYS A 306 23.35 6.35 -5.98
CA LYS A 306 23.68 6.40 -4.55
C LYS A 306 23.50 5.01 -3.93
N LYS A 307 24.61 4.35 -3.61
CA LYS A 307 24.59 3.02 -2.97
C LYS A 307 24.13 3.08 -1.51
N LEU A 308 23.50 2.01 -1.06
CA LEU A 308 23.08 1.84 0.33
C LEU A 308 24.31 1.78 1.27
N PRO A 309 24.36 2.56 2.37
CA PRO A 309 25.44 2.49 3.34
C PRO A 309 25.41 1.17 4.12
N LYS A 310 26.56 0.72 4.64
CA LYS A 310 26.67 -0.57 5.36
C LYS A 310 25.85 -0.64 6.66
N ASN A 311 25.67 0.50 7.34
CA ASN A 311 24.93 0.59 8.61
C ASN A 311 23.50 1.13 8.40
N TRP A 312 22.93 0.91 7.21
CA TRP A 312 21.58 1.38 6.94
C TRP A 312 20.56 0.69 7.85
N LYS A 313 19.68 1.50 8.42
CA LYS A 313 18.50 1.07 9.17
C LYS A 313 17.31 1.86 8.66
N MET A 314 16.16 1.19 8.60
CA MET A 314 14.91 1.85 8.26
C MET A 314 14.53 2.82 9.38
N LYS A 315 14.01 3.99 9.02
CA LYS A 315 13.53 4.98 9.97
C LYS A 315 12.02 4.84 10.11
N LEU A 316 11.57 4.03 11.07
CA LEU A 316 10.15 3.97 11.42
C LEU A 316 9.80 5.17 12.31
N PRO A 317 8.56 5.69 12.22
CA PRO A 317 8.05 6.61 13.24
C PRO A 317 7.93 5.90 14.60
N ASP A 318 7.85 6.70 15.65
CA ASP A 318 7.33 6.22 16.92
C ASP A 318 5.82 6.04 16.75
N PHE A 319 5.36 4.80 16.76
CA PHE A 319 3.98 4.51 16.41
C PHE A 319 2.99 4.74 17.57
N ASP A 320 3.51 5.00 18.76
CA ASP A 320 2.73 5.18 19.97
C ASP A 320 2.73 6.66 20.44
N SER A 321 3.32 7.57 19.64
CA SER A 321 3.42 9.01 19.92
C SER A 321 2.07 9.71 20.12
N HIS A 322 0.98 9.16 19.56
CA HIS A 322 -0.37 9.70 19.73
C HIS A 322 -0.96 9.44 21.12
N LEU A 323 -0.43 8.46 21.88
CA LEU A 323 -0.89 8.16 23.23
C LEU A 323 -0.48 9.23 24.24
N ASP A 324 0.66 9.89 24.02
CA ASP A 324 1.16 10.98 24.85
C ASP A 324 0.19 12.17 24.90
N GLU A 325 -0.51 12.44 23.78
CA GLU A 325 -1.51 13.51 23.70
C GLU A 325 -2.86 13.14 24.33
N ILE A 326 -3.16 11.84 24.45
CA ILE A 326 -4.42 11.33 25.01
C ILE A 326 -4.35 11.23 26.55
N GLY A 327 -3.16 11.38 27.14
CA GLY A 327 -2.95 11.25 28.58
C GLY A 327 -3.12 9.82 29.06
N TYR A 328 -2.62 8.85 28.29
CA TYR A 328 -2.61 7.44 28.69
C TYR A 328 -1.65 7.26 29.88
N ILE A 329 -2.20 6.95 31.06
CA ILE A 329 -1.42 6.48 32.19
C ILE A 329 -1.27 4.97 31.96
N GLU A 330 -0.05 4.48 31.77
CA GLU A 330 0.22 3.04 31.84
C GLU A 330 -0.35 2.55 33.17
N ASP A 331 -1.35 1.68 33.12
CA ASP A 331 -1.73 0.88 34.28
C ASP A 331 -0.49 0.02 34.60
N GLU A 332 0.37 0.51 35.50
CA GLU A 332 1.35 -0.31 36.18
C GLU A 332 0.56 -1.49 36.76
N GLU A 333 0.70 -2.66 36.13
CA GLU A 333 0.32 -3.92 36.75
C GLU A 333 1.04 -3.95 38.09
N GLU A 334 0.29 -3.64 39.16
CA GLU A 334 0.71 -3.78 40.54
C GLU A 334 1.14 -5.24 40.74
N ASP A 335 2.43 -5.50 40.56
CA ASP A 335 3.19 -6.46 41.34
C ASP A 335 3.18 -6.00 42.81
N SER A 336 1.98 -5.86 43.39
CA SER A 336 1.81 -5.86 44.84
C SER A 336 1.83 -7.31 45.25
N GLU A 337 3.03 -7.76 45.63
CA GLU A 337 3.23 -8.92 46.47
C GLU A 337 2.10 -8.96 47.51
N LEU A 338 1.21 -9.95 47.40
CA LEU A 338 0.28 -10.34 48.44
C LEU A 338 1.12 -10.82 49.63
N SER A 339 1.65 -9.88 50.41
CA SER A 339 2.27 -10.16 51.69
C SER A 339 1.17 -10.67 52.59
N SER A 340 1.27 -11.95 52.91
CA SER A 340 0.54 -12.62 53.95
C SER A 340 0.62 -11.81 55.24
N TYR A 341 -0.51 -11.28 55.70
CA TYR A 341 -0.68 -10.98 57.12
C TYR A 341 -1.56 -12.07 57.71
N GLU A 342 -0.86 -13.00 58.36
CA GLU A 342 -1.39 -13.84 59.43
C GLU A 342 -1.81 -12.96 60.63
N GLU A 343 -2.72 -13.53 61.43
CA GLU A 343 -3.14 -13.17 62.80
C GLU A 343 -4.20 -12.04 62.89
N GLU A 344 -5.36 -12.22 63.55
CA GLU A 344 -5.71 -13.02 64.75
C GLU A 344 -6.99 -13.87 64.62
#